data_AF-A0A934GNG4-F1
#
_entry.id   AF-A0A934GNG4-F1
#
_cell.length_a   1.000
_cell.length_b   1.000
_cell.length_c   1.000
_cell.angle_alpha   90.00
_cell.angle_beta   90.00
_cell.angle_gamma   90.00
#
_symmetry.space_group_name_H-M   'P 1'
#
loop_
_entity.id
_entity.type
_entity.pdbx_description
1 polymer ?
#
loop_
_entity_poly.entity_id
_entity_poly.type
_entity_poly.pdbx_seq_one_letter_code
_entity_poly.pdbx_strand_id
1 'polypeptide(L)'
;MSIGFDIPLSFRLGGIVAQTVVAPPPPPPVWTPVVLRHTLPYGQQILLKLEVAWSYTQLQQARLVGPYGDTIGLARSVRCVWATSPELRTRHLISYGEPSVVAQSIQLPWGACRAIVVRHTSCYGETNSVAQSLRSPWATNSVLAARLTSRYGATNPVAQSLQCTWQASTPVAIVHTSHYGETDPITARLLSEYWLTTSMAAHFEACYQLLERNPVQRTCRLPWALVEDLSIQSVWNTPELVWNGQMIRILKATLSCDEDSPVWIARIEIAAVEDFALMQIGDALSLTLGLESFALIVDGKTFSRASSVDRQCEITAVSPLALYDAPFTGAIQIHETAAISARRAVESLLGAVDWHLPEWIIPADRLRVDGATPLVAARHIVAAIGGIVESHPDGSVLCRRRHPVSVPQYGLADLSHSLLDADVIESRAQVFPQRGYNRITIANEESAGRASDDRVESITDPDNPWQRTVRAYLATPRTALLTHTGNPGTVIGALGKVTRTETETVEFVAGQASVRYPITRIVSAVWRHADLGAITVDQSNLSSSVPGYSLLVITYTTTSLDWRVHLDADEDVQFVLVDV
;
A
#
# COMPACT_ATOMS: atom_id res chain seq x y z
N MET A 1 -65.27 51.95 8.13
CA MET A 1 -64.44 53.17 8.16
C MET A 1 -63.04 52.77 7.70
N SER A 2 -62.67 53.08 6.46
CA SER A 2 -61.39 52.66 5.86
C SER A 2 -60.32 53.71 6.11
N ILE A 3 -59.42 53.47 7.06
CA ILE A 3 -58.19 54.24 7.21
C ILE A 3 -57.16 53.63 6.27
N GLY A 4 -56.84 54.34 5.18
CA GLY A 4 -55.72 53.99 4.31
C GLY A 4 -54.40 54.31 5.02
N PHE A 5 -53.45 53.38 4.96
CA PHE A 5 -52.06 53.61 5.36
C PHE A 5 -51.18 53.43 4.12
N ASP A 6 -50.54 54.50 3.67
CA ASP A 6 -49.53 54.42 2.62
C ASP A 6 -48.27 53.75 3.17
N ILE A 7 -48.11 52.46 2.85
CA ILE A 7 -46.86 51.72 3.10
C ILE A 7 -45.93 52.00 1.90
N PRO A 8 -44.78 52.68 2.09
CA PRO A 8 -43.88 53.04 0.98
C PRO A 8 -43.11 51.81 0.46
N LEU A 9 -43.74 51.05 -0.43
CA LEU A 9 -43.10 49.99 -1.21
C LEU A 9 -42.28 50.59 -2.37
N SER A 10 -41.05 51.00 -2.08
CA SER A 10 -40.14 51.55 -3.10
C SER A 10 -39.59 50.47 -4.03
N PHE A 11 -40.22 50.26 -5.19
CA PHE A 11 -39.63 49.51 -6.29
C PHE A 11 -38.64 50.39 -7.06
N ARG A 12 -37.36 50.00 -7.12
CA ARG A 12 -36.33 50.70 -7.90
C ARG A 12 -36.11 50.02 -9.25
N LEU A 13 -36.58 50.67 -10.31
CA LEU A 13 -35.92 50.63 -11.62
C LEU A 13 -35.01 51.88 -11.71
N GLY A 14 -33.91 51.80 -12.47
CA GLY A 14 -32.74 52.64 -12.24
C GLY A 14 -32.88 54.14 -12.56
N GLY A 15 -32.44 55.02 -11.64
CA GLY A 15 -32.22 56.45 -11.90
C GLY A 15 -32.18 57.35 -10.66
N ILE A 16 -31.09 58.11 -10.50
CA ILE A 16 -30.94 59.31 -9.63
C ILE A 16 -30.96 59.05 -8.09
N VAL A 17 -30.43 60.02 -7.31
CA VAL A 17 -30.02 59.91 -5.89
C VAL A 17 -30.64 61.02 -5.03
N ALA A 18 -31.08 60.71 -3.79
CA ALA A 18 -31.47 61.69 -2.76
C ALA A 18 -31.44 61.08 -1.33
N GLN A 19 -31.47 61.94 -0.29
CA GLN A 19 -31.41 61.62 1.15
C GLN A 19 -32.21 62.67 1.97
N THR A 20 -32.61 62.50 3.24
CA THR A 20 -32.40 61.36 4.16
C THR A 20 -33.73 60.60 4.45
N VAL A 21 -34.48 60.62 5.56
CA VAL A 21 -34.42 61.19 6.94
C VAL A 21 -35.02 60.14 7.91
N VAL A 22 -34.68 60.17 9.22
CA VAL A 22 -35.22 59.22 10.22
C VAL A 22 -36.63 59.61 10.68
N ALA A 23 -37.52 58.61 10.84
CA ALA A 23 -38.85 58.74 11.45
C ALA A 23 -39.06 57.63 12.52
N PRO A 24 -39.90 57.85 13.54
CA PRO A 24 -40.08 56.92 14.66
C PRO A 24 -40.84 55.62 14.28
N PRO A 25 -40.74 54.56 15.09
CA PRO A 25 -41.41 53.28 14.81
C PRO A 25 -42.94 53.41 14.86
N PRO A 26 -43.69 52.72 13.97
CA PRO A 26 -45.15 52.74 13.94
C PRO A 26 -45.80 51.91 15.08
N PRO A 27 -47.10 52.13 15.36
CA PRO A 27 -47.89 51.34 16.33
C PRO A 27 -47.96 49.83 16.01
N PRO A 28 -48.38 48.98 16.96
CA PRO A 28 -48.27 47.53 16.86
C PRO A 28 -48.96 46.93 15.60
N PRO A 29 -48.35 45.90 15.00
CA PRO A 29 -48.68 45.43 13.66
C PRO A 29 -49.96 44.60 13.58
N VAL A 30 -50.73 44.80 12.51
CA VAL A 30 -51.72 43.82 12.05
C VAL A 30 -50.98 42.74 11.25
N TRP A 31 -51.09 41.48 11.70
CA TRP A 31 -50.34 40.35 11.12
C TRP A 31 -50.97 39.81 9.84
N THR A 32 -50.69 40.43 8.69
CA THR A 32 -51.05 39.87 7.37
C THR A 32 -49.96 38.93 6.83
N PRO A 33 -50.33 37.78 6.22
CA PRO A 33 -49.40 36.96 5.46
C PRO A 33 -49.11 37.60 4.10
N VAL A 34 -47.83 37.70 3.73
CA VAL A 34 -47.42 38.34 2.46
C VAL A 34 -46.83 37.28 1.53
N VAL A 35 -47.55 37.00 0.44
CA VAL A 35 -47.19 35.97 -0.55
C VAL A 35 -46.83 36.64 -1.87
N LEU A 36 -45.54 36.93 -2.07
CA LEU A 36 -45.02 37.50 -3.32
C LEU A 36 -44.76 36.39 -4.34
N ARG A 37 -45.61 36.30 -5.36
CA ARG A 37 -45.42 35.45 -6.54
C ARG A 37 -45.04 36.32 -7.73
N HIS A 38 -43.86 36.08 -8.29
CA HIS A 38 -43.48 36.66 -9.58
C HIS A 38 -43.23 35.52 -10.57
N THR A 39 -43.96 35.56 -11.68
CA THR A 39 -43.75 34.77 -12.89
C THR A 39 -43.26 35.75 -13.94
N LEU A 40 -42.17 35.42 -14.64
CA LEU A 40 -41.51 36.34 -15.56
C LEU A 40 -41.75 35.95 -17.03
N PRO A 41 -41.87 36.92 -17.96
CA PRO A 41 -41.86 36.66 -19.39
C PRO A 41 -40.44 36.33 -19.90
N TYR A 42 -40.37 35.82 -21.13
CA TYR A 42 -39.13 35.39 -21.81
C TYR A 42 -38.11 36.53 -21.96
N GLY A 43 -36.80 36.21 -21.86
CA GLY A 43 -35.72 37.02 -22.42
C GLY A 43 -35.39 38.35 -21.74
N GLN A 44 -35.58 38.50 -20.42
CA GLN A 44 -35.20 39.72 -19.69
C GLN A 44 -34.20 39.46 -18.54
N GLN A 45 -33.21 40.34 -18.42
CA GLN A 45 -32.25 40.38 -17.31
C GLN A 45 -32.85 41.17 -16.14
N ILE A 46 -32.99 40.57 -14.96
CA ILE A 46 -33.75 41.18 -13.84
C ILE A 46 -33.05 41.00 -12.49
N LEU A 47 -32.84 42.12 -11.80
CA LEU A 47 -32.31 42.17 -10.43
C LEU A 47 -33.45 42.51 -9.43
N LEU A 48 -33.95 41.50 -8.72
CA LEU A 48 -35.00 41.66 -7.70
C LEU A 48 -34.38 41.97 -6.32
N LYS A 49 -34.15 43.25 -6.04
CA LYS A 49 -33.73 43.73 -4.72
C LYS A 49 -34.97 44.07 -3.87
N LEU A 50 -35.16 43.34 -2.77
CA LEU A 50 -36.19 43.62 -1.76
C LEU A 50 -35.50 44.05 -0.46
N GLU A 51 -35.52 45.35 -0.18
CA GLU A 51 -35.08 45.90 1.10
C GLU A 51 -36.29 46.30 1.94
N VAL A 52 -36.39 45.76 3.16
CA VAL A 52 -37.51 46.00 4.08
C VAL A 52 -36.92 46.47 5.40
N ALA A 53 -37.18 47.71 5.80
CA ALA A 53 -36.63 48.24 7.06
C ALA A 53 -37.13 47.44 8.28
N TRP A 54 -38.44 47.15 8.32
CA TRP A 54 -39.10 46.47 9.44
C TRP A 54 -40.11 45.45 8.93
N SER A 55 -40.11 44.23 9.49
CA SER A 55 -40.99 43.13 9.06
C SER A 55 -41.71 42.49 10.24
N TYR A 56 -43.04 42.54 10.22
CA TYR A 56 -43.95 41.99 11.21
C TYR A 56 -45.08 41.19 10.53
N THR A 57 -44.77 40.02 9.99
CA THR A 57 -45.74 39.24 9.18
C THR A 57 -45.71 37.76 9.53
N GLN A 58 -46.88 37.11 9.57
CA GLN A 58 -47.02 35.72 10.03
C GLN A 58 -46.27 34.71 9.15
N LEU A 59 -46.23 34.98 7.85
CA LEU A 59 -45.49 34.22 6.85
C LEU A 59 -45.03 35.18 5.77
N GLN A 60 -43.73 35.15 5.45
CA GLN A 60 -43.25 35.66 4.17
C GLN A 60 -42.90 34.48 3.28
N GLN A 61 -43.78 34.19 2.32
CA GLN A 61 -43.46 33.25 1.25
C GLN A 61 -43.22 34.01 -0.04
N ALA A 62 -41.99 33.99 -0.53
CA ALA A 62 -41.66 34.56 -1.83
C ALA A 62 -41.21 33.46 -2.80
N ARG A 63 -41.95 33.34 -3.91
CA ARG A 63 -41.70 32.37 -4.98
C ARG A 63 -41.36 33.10 -6.27
N LEU A 64 -40.21 32.77 -6.83
CA LEU A 64 -39.77 33.21 -8.16
C LEU A 64 -39.73 31.98 -9.06
N VAL A 65 -40.37 32.07 -10.22
CA VAL A 65 -40.37 31.04 -11.27
C VAL A 65 -39.91 31.68 -12.56
N GLY A 66 -38.77 31.22 -13.09
CA GLY A 66 -38.29 31.65 -14.40
C GLY A 66 -39.12 31.05 -15.54
N PRO A 67 -39.15 31.69 -16.72
CA PRO A 67 -39.68 31.09 -17.94
C PRO A 67 -38.77 29.94 -18.42
N TYR A 68 -39.14 29.34 -19.56
CA TYR A 68 -38.18 28.63 -20.40
C TYR A 68 -37.20 29.65 -21.03
N GLY A 69 -35.95 29.26 -21.20
CA GLY A 69 -35.00 29.91 -22.13
C GLY A 69 -34.03 30.92 -21.52
N ASP A 70 -33.20 31.47 -22.41
CA ASP A 70 -31.92 32.12 -22.07
C ASP A 70 -32.15 33.44 -21.31
N THR A 71 -31.53 33.54 -20.13
CA THR A 71 -31.88 34.58 -19.15
C THR A 71 -30.60 35.18 -18.56
N ILE A 72 -30.14 36.32 -19.10
CA ILE A 72 -28.80 36.91 -18.91
C ILE A 72 -28.51 37.43 -17.46
N GLY A 73 -29.25 36.98 -16.46
CA GLY A 73 -29.00 37.26 -15.05
C GLY A 73 -30.29 37.25 -14.21
N LEU A 74 -30.31 36.41 -13.17
CA LEU A 74 -31.47 36.18 -12.30
C LEU A 74 -31.05 36.29 -10.82
N ALA A 75 -30.88 37.54 -10.37
CA ALA A 75 -30.34 37.87 -9.05
C ALA A 75 -31.43 38.35 -8.08
N ARG A 76 -31.45 37.79 -6.87
CA ARG A 76 -32.35 38.20 -5.78
C ARG A 76 -31.59 38.49 -4.49
N SER A 77 -31.86 39.66 -3.91
CA SER A 77 -31.39 40.01 -2.57
C SER A 77 -32.58 40.36 -1.68
N VAL A 78 -32.66 39.74 -0.50
CA VAL A 78 -33.61 40.09 0.55
C VAL A 78 -32.81 40.58 1.76
N ARG A 79 -32.93 41.87 2.07
CA ARG A 79 -32.32 42.48 3.24
C ARG A 79 -33.43 43.01 4.12
N CYS A 80 -33.61 42.43 5.29
CA CYS A 80 -34.49 43.00 6.31
C CYS A 80 -33.65 43.41 7.51
N VAL A 81 -33.72 44.68 7.93
CA VAL A 81 -32.85 45.20 9.00
C VAL A 81 -33.26 44.65 10.35
N TRP A 82 -34.57 44.48 10.57
CA TRP A 82 -35.13 43.88 11.76
C TRP A 82 -36.44 43.14 11.43
N ALA A 83 -36.54 41.86 11.81
CA ALA A 83 -37.68 41.01 11.49
C ALA A 83 -38.20 40.22 12.70
N THR A 84 -39.51 40.21 12.90
CA THR A 84 -40.21 39.22 13.73
C THR A 84 -41.25 38.52 12.87
N SER A 85 -40.94 37.30 12.44
CA SER A 85 -41.81 36.52 11.55
C SER A 85 -41.71 35.04 11.92
N PRO A 86 -42.83 34.35 12.19
CA PRO A 86 -42.82 32.91 12.44
C PRO A 86 -42.06 32.14 11.37
N GLU A 87 -42.21 32.48 10.08
CA GLU A 87 -41.51 31.76 9.02
C GLU A 87 -41.18 32.63 7.79
N LEU A 88 -39.91 32.59 7.39
CA LEU A 88 -39.40 33.20 6.15
C LEU A 88 -39.01 32.11 5.16
N ARG A 89 -39.86 31.87 4.16
CA ARG A 89 -39.66 30.86 3.10
C ARG A 89 -39.38 31.53 1.76
N THR A 90 -38.18 31.29 1.24
CA THR A 90 -37.82 31.73 -0.11
C THR A 90 -37.52 30.52 -0.99
N ARG A 91 -38.23 30.42 -2.13
CA ARG A 91 -38.00 29.36 -3.13
C ARG A 91 -37.76 29.97 -4.50
N HIS A 92 -36.61 29.65 -5.07
CA HIS A 92 -36.30 29.91 -6.47
C HIS A 92 -36.32 28.57 -7.22
N LEU A 93 -37.05 28.53 -8.33
CA LEU A 93 -37.19 27.34 -9.19
C LEU A 93 -36.94 27.77 -10.64
N ILE A 94 -35.92 27.16 -11.27
CA ILE A 94 -35.60 27.32 -12.69
C ILE A 94 -35.91 26.00 -13.37
N SER A 95 -36.83 26.03 -14.33
CA SER A 95 -37.35 24.83 -14.99
C SER A 95 -36.48 24.39 -16.17
N TYR A 96 -36.05 25.33 -17.01
CA TYR A 96 -35.22 25.09 -18.19
C TYR A 96 -34.65 26.40 -18.75
N GLY A 97 -33.35 26.45 -19.09
CA GLY A 97 -32.72 27.58 -19.79
C GLY A 97 -31.30 27.85 -19.32
N GLU A 98 -30.59 28.74 -20.02
CA GLU A 98 -29.17 29.07 -19.73
C GLU A 98 -29.03 30.43 -19.03
N PRO A 99 -29.06 30.49 -17.68
CA PRO A 99 -28.81 31.74 -16.95
C PRO A 99 -27.33 31.96 -16.63
N SER A 100 -26.77 33.08 -17.10
CA SER A 100 -25.35 33.41 -16.85
C SER A 100 -25.02 33.64 -15.37
N VAL A 101 -25.96 34.13 -14.56
CA VAL A 101 -25.78 34.36 -13.12
C VAL A 101 -27.09 34.08 -12.37
N VAL A 102 -27.04 33.19 -11.37
CA VAL A 102 -28.15 32.92 -10.46
C VAL A 102 -27.71 33.17 -9.03
N ALA A 103 -28.21 34.24 -8.41
CA ALA A 103 -27.81 34.65 -7.07
C ALA A 103 -28.99 34.80 -6.11
N GLN A 104 -28.90 34.23 -4.91
CA GLN A 104 -29.87 34.38 -3.84
C GLN A 104 -29.18 34.72 -2.52
N SER A 105 -29.32 35.98 -2.08
CA SER A 105 -28.75 36.48 -0.84
C SER A 105 -29.84 36.85 0.17
N ILE A 106 -29.69 36.43 1.42
CA ILE A 106 -30.52 36.84 2.55
C ILE A 106 -29.63 37.37 3.68
N GLN A 107 -29.90 38.61 4.09
CA GLN A 107 -29.25 39.26 5.23
C GLN A 107 -30.31 39.66 6.27
N LEU A 108 -30.18 39.07 7.46
CA LEU A 108 -31.04 39.31 8.63
C LEU A 108 -30.12 39.59 9.83
N PRO A 109 -29.61 40.83 10.00
CA PRO A 109 -28.64 41.16 11.03
C PRO A 109 -29.23 41.05 12.43
N TRP A 110 -30.53 41.35 12.59
CA TRP A 110 -31.28 41.27 13.85
C TRP A 110 -32.69 40.71 13.61
N GLY A 111 -33.21 39.96 14.57
CA GLY A 111 -34.60 39.48 14.54
C GLY A 111 -34.84 38.18 15.30
N ALA A 112 -36.09 37.71 15.27
CA ALA A 112 -36.48 36.40 15.79
C ALA A 112 -37.44 35.73 14.81
N CYS A 113 -36.99 34.63 14.18
CA CYS A 113 -37.78 33.88 13.19
C CYS A 113 -37.76 32.38 13.49
N ARG A 114 -38.93 31.75 13.70
CA ARG A 114 -38.99 30.33 14.09
C ARG A 114 -38.37 29.41 13.03
N ALA A 115 -38.51 29.75 11.75
CA ALA A 115 -37.77 29.10 10.67
C ALA A 115 -37.36 30.07 9.56
N ILE A 116 -36.12 29.93 9.06
CA ILE A 116 -35.65 30.54 7.82
C ILE A 116 -35.25 29.40 6.87
N VAL A 117 -35.94 29.31 5.73
CA VAL A 117 -35.75 28.23 4.76
C VAL A 117 -35.50 28.82 3.37
N VAL A 118 -34.31 28.54 2.83
CA VAL A 118 -33.83 29.03 1.54
C VAL A 118 -33.62 27.83 0.63
N ARG A 119 -34.44 27.71 -0.43
CA ARG A 119 -34.36 26.59 -1.39
C ARG A 119 -34.16 27.12 -2.81
N HIS A 120 -33.04 26.75 -3.42
CA HIS A 120 -32.84 26.86 -4.86
C HIS A 120 -32.96 25.48 -5.52
N THR A 121 -33.51 25.43 -6.73
CA THR A 121 -33.57 24.21 -7.54
C THR A 121 -33.49 24.58 -9.03
N SER A 122 -32.40 24.18 -9.67
CA SER A 122 -32.23 24.18 -11.13
C SER A 122 -32.54 22.78 -11.66
N CYS A 123 -33.37 22.70 -12.69
CA CYS A 123 -33.81 21.41 -13.25
C CYS A 123 -32.97 20.98 -14.47
N TYR A 124 -32.68 21.92 -15.39
CA TYR A 124 -31.89 21.71 -16.61
C TYR A 124 -31.31 23.05 -17.11
N GLY A 125 -30.04 23.03 -17.56
CA GLY A 125 -29.40 24.10 -18.34
C GLY A 125 -28.01 24.49 -17.82
N GLU A 126 -27.16 25.01 -18.71
CA GLU A 126 -25.84 25.54 -18.31
C GLU A 126 -26.02 26.83 -17.48
N THR A 127 -25.14 27.07 -16.50
CA THR A 127 -25.28 28.20 -15.58
C THR A 127 -23.93 28.64 -15.05
N ASN A 128 -23.44 29.81 -15.48
CA ASN A 128 -22.04 30.22 -15.26
C ASN A 128 -21.73 30.63 -13.81
N SER A 129 -22.75 30.79 -12.95
CA SER A 129 -22.59 30.93 -11.49
C SER A 129 -23.90 30.68 -10.74
N VAL A 130 -23.84 29.88 -9.66
CA VAL A 130 -24.96 29.70 -8.71
C VAL A 130 -24.50 30.03 -7.28
N ALA A 131 -24.98 31.15 -6.75
CA ALA A 131 -24.58 31.65 -5.43
C ALA A 131 -25.77 31.71 -4.45
N GLN A 132 -25.67 31.01 -3.31
CA GLN A 132 -26.66 31.07 -2.23
C GLN A 132 -25.99 31.48 -0.91
N SER A 133 -26.33 32.68 -0.40
CA SER A 133 -25.79 33.20 0.86
C SER A 133 -26.90 33.50 1.88
N LEU A 134 -26.72 33.01 3.10
CA LEU A 134 -27.57 33.30 4.26
C LEU A 134 -26.70 33.80 5.41
N ARG A 135 -26.88 35.07 5.81
CA ARG A 135 -26.19 35.65 6.96
C ARG A 135 -27.20 36.12 8.01
N SER A 136 -27.10 35.55 9.20
CA SER A 136 -27.92 35.93 10.35
C SER A 136 -27.08 35.93 11.64
N PRO A 137 -26.29 36.99 11.88
CA PRO A 137 -25.33 37.05 12.98
C PRO A 137 -25.99 37.08 14.38
N TRP A 138 -27.05 37.88 14.58
CA TRP A 138 -27.63 38.18 15.90
C TRP A 138 -29.14 37.88 15.97
N ALA A 139 -29.55 36.67 15.58
CA ALA A 139 -30.97 36.32 15.49
C ALA A 139 -31.31 34.96 16.13
N THR A 140 -32.26 34.96 17.06
CA THR A 140 -32.79 33.75 17.68
C THR A 140 -33.76 33.06 16.70
N ASN A 141 -33.29 32.01 16.04
CA ASN A 141 -34.07 31.23 15.07
C ASN A 141 -33.96 29.75 15.41
N SER A 142 -35.09 29.04 15.46
CA SER A 142 -35.13 27.61 15.83
C SER A 142 -34.85 26.64 14.67
N VAL A 143 -34.91 27.09 13.41
CA VAL A 143 -34.50 26.29 12.23
C VAL A 143 -33.82 27.20 11.22
N LEU A 144 -32.61 26.84 10.82
CA LEU A 144 -31.82 27.57 9.81
C LEU A 144 -31.39 26.59 8.71
N ALA A 145 -32.12 26.59 7.59
CA ALA A 145 -31.98 25.58 6.53
C ALA A 145 -31.70 26.19 5.15
N ALA A 146 -30.55 25.85 4.57
CA ALA A 146 -30.17 26.22 3.22
C ALA A 146 -30.01 24.95 2.36
N ARG A 147 -30.89 24.76 1.36
CA ARG A 147 -30.77 23.67 0.39
C ARG A 147 -30.58 24.20 -1.02
N LEU A 148 -29.49 23.74 -1.65
CA LEU A 148 -29.20 23.92 -3.06
C LEU A 148 -29.26 22.54 -3.74
N THR A 149 -29.89 22.46 -4.89
CA THR A 149 -29.99 21.21 -5.66
C THR A 149 -29.90 21.56 -7.15
N SER A 150 -28.79 21.15 -7.79
CA SER A 150 -28.62 21.19 -9.24
C SER A 150 -28.73 19.77 -9.79
N ARG A 151 -29.38 19.61 -10.95
CA ARG A 151 -29.66 18.29 -11.53
C ARG A 151 -28.85 17.99 -12.78
N TYR A 152 -28.82 18.92 -13.75
CA TYR A 152 -28.07 18.78 -15.00
C TYR A 152 -27.64 20.14 -15.55
N GLY A 153 -26.34 20.28 -15.82
CA GLY A 153 -25.77 21.39 -16.60
C GLY A 153 -24.31 21.67 -16.26
N ALA A 154 -23.53 22.20 -17.20
CA ALA A 154 -22.24 22.80 -16.88
C ALA A 154 -22.48 23.97 -15.92
N THR A 155 -21.96 23.87 -14.69
CA THR A 155 -22.31 24.78 -13.60
C THR A 155 -21.05 25.37 -12.98
N ASN A 156 -20.48 26.37 -13.65
CA ASN A 156 -19.34 27.12 -13.12
C ASN A 156 -19.80 28.06 -11.97
N PRO A 157 -18.84 28.55 -11.17
CA PRO A 157 -18.69 28.16 -9.77
C PRO A 157 -19.98 28.21 -8.93
N VAL A 158 -20.23 27.11 -8.23
CA VAL A 158 -21.37 26.95 -7.33
C VAL A 158 -20.95 27.20 -5.88
N ALA A 159 -21.48 28.25 -5.27
CA ALA A 159 -21.07 28.73 -3.94
C ALA A 159 -22.25 28.78 -2.96
N GLN A 160 -22.19 28.00 -1.89
CA GLN A 160 -23.17 28.01 -0.80
C GLN A 160 -22.53 28.40 0.53
N SER A 161 -22.99 29.50 1.12
CA SER A 161 -22.40 30.10 2.33
C SER A 161 -23.46 30.41 3.38
N LEU A 162 -23.27 29.88 4.58
CA LEU A 162 -24.10 30.15 5.76
C LEU A 162 -23.23 30.69 6.90
N GLN A 163 -23.64 31.80 7.49
CA GLN A 163 -23.00 32.41 8.66
C GLN A 163 -24.04 32.75 9.73
N CYS A 164 -23.89 32.15 10.91
CA CYS A 164 -24.63 32.48 12.13
C CYS A 164 -23.64 32.63 13.29
N THR A 165 -23.63 33.81 13.93
CA THR A 165 -22.59 34.18 14.91
C THR A 165 -23.02 33.88 16.34
N TRP A 166 -24.32 33.97 16.63
CA TRP A 166 -24.86 33.83 17.99
C TRP A 166 -26.28 33.23 17.97
N GLN A 167 -26.44 31.98 18.44
CA GLN A 167 -27.75 31.29 18.54
C GLN A 167 -27.81 30.30 19.71
N ALA A 168 -29.02 30.03 20.19
CA ALA A 168 -29.32 29.05 21.24
C ALA A 168 -30.63 28.29 20.96
N SER A 169 -30.78 27.69 19.77
CA SER A 169 -31.92 26.80 19.45
C SER A 169 -31.79 26.01 18.13
N THR A 170 -31.64 24.69 18.24
CA THR A 170 -32.09 23.66 17.26
C THR A 170 -31.49 23.71 15.82
N PRO A 171 -31.63 22.66 14.97
CA PRO A 171 -30.54 22.30 14.07
C PRO A 171 -30.36 23.23 12.86
N VAL A 172 -29.09 23.58 12.63
CA VAL A 172 -28.59 24.23 11.41
C VAL A 172 -28.22 23.16 10.40
N ALA A 173 -28.80 23.24 9.19
CA ALA A 173 -28.59 22.24 8.14
C ALA A 173 -28.24 22.89 6.80
N ILE A 174 -27.09 22.48 6.24
CA ILE A 174 -26.74 22.70 4.84
C ILE A 174 -26.88 21.36 4.10
N VAL A 175 -27.69 21.37 3.05
CA VAL A 175 -27.80 20.24 2.11
C VAL A 175 -27.46 20.74 0.71
N HIS A 176 -26.40 20.19 0.14
CA HIS A 176 -26.01 20.42 -1.25
C HIS A 176 -26.06 19.09 -2.00
N THR A 177 -26.79 19.08 -3.12
CA THR A 177 -26.88 17.92 -4.02
C THR A 177 -26.60 18.38 -5.44
N SER A 178 -25.61 17.77 -6.11
CA SER A 178 -25.31 17.99 -7.53
C SER A 178 -25.16 16.65 -8.22
N HIS A 179 -26.02 16.34 -9.19
CA HIS A 179 -26.02 15.00 -9.80
C HIS A 179 -25.05 14.90 -10.99
N TYR A 180 -25.04 15.89 -11.91
CA TYR A 180 -24.15 15.92 -13.08
C TYR A 180 -23.81 17.35 -13.51
N GLY A 181 -22.53 17.59 -13.82
CA GLY A 181 -22.05 18.80 -14.47
C GLY A 181 -20.53 18.84 -14.63
N GLU A 182 -20.05 19.53 -15.66
CA GLU A 182 -18.69 20.09 -15.66
C GLU A 182 -18.72 21.33 -14.74
N THR A 183 -17.79 21.43 -13.78
CA THR A 183 -17.87 22.45 -12.72
C THR A 183 -16.51 22.98 -12.27
N ASP A 184 -16.33 24.29 -12.35
CA ASP A 184 -15.45 25.09 -11.50
C ASP A 184 -15.75 24.87 -10.00
N PRO A 185 -14.80 25.16 -9.08
CA PRO A 185 -14.80 24.62 -7.71
C PRO A 185 -16.08 24.88 -6.90
N ILE A 186 -16.82 23.80 -6.65
CA ILE A 186 -18.01 23.80 -5.79
C ILE A 186 -17.58 24.08 -4.34
N THR A 187 -18.07 25.18 -3.77
CA THR A 187 -17.66 25.66 -2.45
C THR A 187 -18.84 25.65 -1.47
N ALA A 188 -18.75 24.83 -0.42
CA ALA A 188 -19.70 24.80 0.69
C ALA A 188 -19.03 25.24 1.99
N ARG A 189 -19.48 26.39 2.55
CA ARG A 189 -18.91 27.00 3.76
C ARG A 189 -19.97 27.22 4.85
N LEU A 190 -19.76 26.57 5.98
CA LEU A 190 -20.47 26.77 7.24
C LEU A 190 -19.53 27.47 8.23
N LEU A 191 -20.00 28.53 8.89
CA LEU A 191 -19.25 29.22 9.93
C LEU A 191 -20.17 29.59 11.09
N SER A 192 -19.83 29.08 12.28
CA SER A 192 -20.46 29.41 13.55
C SER A 192 -19.39 29.56 14.63
N GLU A 193 -19.46 30.63 15.41
CA GLU A 193 -18.36 31.06 16.29
C GLU A 193 -18.57 30.64 17.75
N TYR A 194 -19.83 30.45 18.18
CA TYR A 194 -20.22 30.03 19.53
C TYR A 194 -21.44 29.10 19.48
N TRP A 195 -21.42 27.98 20.20
CA TRP A 195 -22.58 27.10 20.38
C TRP A 195 -22.54 26.39 21.74
N LEU A 196 -23.71 25.95 22.19
CA LEU A 196 -23.90 25.05 23.34
C LEU A 196 -24.95 23.99 22.94
N THR A 197 -24.58 22.72 23.09
CA THR A 197 -25.49 21.56 23.25
C THR A 197 -26.56 21.27 22.17
N THR A 198 -26.29 21.45 20.86
CA THR A 198 -27.12 20.85 19.78
C THR A 198 -26.32 20.40 18.54
N SER A 199 -26.65 19.22 18.00
CA SER A 199 -26.03 18.62 16.80
C SER A 199 -26.15 19.48 15.53
N MET A 200 -25.06 19.58 14.77
CA MET A 200 -25.03 20.23 13.45
C MET A 200 -24.82 19.19 12.33
N ALA A 201 -25.49 19.36 11.19
CA ALA A 201 -25.35 18.45 10.05
C ALA A 201 -25.08 19.22 8.74
N ALA A 202 -24.00 18.85 8.05
CA ALA A 202 -23.66 19.34 6.72
C ALA A 202 -23.50 18.15 5.78
N HIS A 203 -24.47 17.97 4.89
CA HIS A 203 -24.54 16.86 3.95
C HIS A 203 -24.28 17.36 2.53
N PHE A 204 -23.35 16.70 1.84
CA PHE A 204 -22.92 17.00 0.48
C PHE A 204 -22.95 15.69 -0.30
N GLU A 205 -23.65 15.70 -1.43
CA GLU A 205 -23.86 14.55 -2.29
C GLU A 205 -23.53 14.95 -3.74
N ALA A 206 -22.51 14.31 -4.31
CA ALA A 206 -22.12 14.44 -5.70
C ALA A 206 -21.91 13.03 -6.27
N CYS A 207 -22.56 12.70 -7.39
CA CYS A 207 -22.64 11.31 -7.85
C CYS A 207 -21.40 10.88 -8.67
N TYR A 208 -21.04 11.64 -9.70
CA TYR A 208 -19.82 11.41 -10.51
C TYR A 208 -19.31 12.73 -11.08
N GLN A 209 -17.99 12.85 -11.26
CA GLN A 209 -17.32 13.96 -11.93
C GLN A 209 -16.54 13.41 -13.13
N LEU A 210 -16.86 13.89 -14.33
CA LEU A 210 -16.36 13.32 -15.61
C LEU A 210 -15.07 13.97 -16.13
N LEU A 211 -14.55 15.00 -15.45
CA LEU A 211 -13.29 15.68 -15.78
C LEU A 211 -12.48 15.91 -14.49
N GLU A 212 -11.22 15.45 -14.48
CA GLU A 212 -10.33 15.33 -13.31
C GLU A 212 -9.75 16.68 -12.80
N ARG A 213 -10.44 17.79 -13.07
CA ARG A 213 -10.02 19.15 -12.73
C ARG A 213 -11.06 19.87 -11.88
N ASN A 214 -11.11 19.54 -10.59
CA ASN A 214 -11.14 20.49 -9.46
C ASN A 214 -11.43 19.75 -8.13
N PRO A 215 -10.74 20.07 -7.02
CA PRO A 215 -11.08 19.52 -5.71
C PRO A 215 -12.34 20.20 -5.13
N VAL A 216 -13.26 19.42 -4.55
CA VAL A 216 -14.42 19.93 -3.81
C VAL A 216 -13.95 20.56 -2.49
N GLN A 217 -13.84 21.89 -2.45
CA GLN A 217 -13.30 22.59 -1.28
C GLN A 217 -14.36 22.80 -0.19
N ARG A 218 -14.49 21.81 0.69
CA ARG A 218 -15.33 21.87 1.90
C ARG A 218 -14.59 22.60 3.03
N THR A 219 -15.21 23.59 3.65
CA THR A 219 -14.66 24.24 4.87
C THR A 219 -15.73 24.33 5.95
N CYS A 220 -15.49 23.61 7.05
CA CYS A 220 -16.20 23.76 8.32
C CYS A 220 -15.23 24.33 9.36
N ARG A 221 -15.63 25.34 10.13
CA ARG A 221 -14.88 25.82 11.29
C ARG A 221 -15.81 25.89 12.50
N LEU A 222 -15.51 25.10 13.52
CA LEU A 222 -16.26 24.97 14.77
C LEU A 222 -15.24 25.11 15.93
N PRO A 223 -14.95 26.32 16.40
CA PRO A 223 -13.81 26.57 17.30
C PRO A 223 -13.97 26.03 18.73
N TRP A 224 -15.18 25.58 19.11
CA TRP A 224 -15.52 25.17 20.49
C TRP A 224 -16.45 23.95 20.50
N ALA A 225 -16.06 22.83 19.87
CA ALA A 225 -16.94 21.67 19.73
C ALA A 225 -16.68 20.56 20.77
N LEU A 226 -17.67 20.31 21.63
CA LEU A 226 -17.83 19.02 22.32
C LEU A 226 -18.61 18.08 21.40
N VAL A 227 -18.02 16.95 21.02
CA VAL A 227 -18.64 15.93 20.17
C VAL A 227 -18.75 14.64 20.98
N GLU A 228 -19.96 14.28 21.38
CA GLU A 228 -20.24 12.95 21.95
C GLU A 228 -20.32 11.92 20.81
N ASP A 229 -19.57 10.83 20.97
CA ASP A 229 -19.65 9.55 20.24
C ASP A 229 -20.10 9.57 18.77
N LEU A 230 -19.30 10.24 17.94
CA LEU A 230 -19.19 9.91 16.52
C LEU A 230 -17.71 9.72 16.14
N SER A 231 -17.27 8.45 16.14
CA SER A 231 -15.95 8.02 15.70
C SER A 231 -15.80 8.10 14.17
N ILE A 232 -15.93 9.30 13.60
CA ILE A 232 -15.62 9.58 12.20
C ILE A 232 -14.09 9.64 12.09
N GLN A 233 -13.45 8.48 12.00
CA GLN A 233 -12.10 8.36 11.47
C GLN A 233 -12.13 8.65 9.96
N SER A 234 -12.20 9.94 9.63
CA SER A 234 -11.80 10.43 8.33
C SER A 234 -10.28 10.30 8.24
N VAL A 235 -9.80 9.14 7.81
CA VAL A 235 -8.38 8.87 7.53
C VAL A 235 -7.98 9.66 6.28
N TRP A 236 -7.87 10.99 6.44
CA TRP A 236 -7.45 11.95 5.43
C TRP A 236 -5.93 11.97 5.29
N ASN A 237 -5.36 10.79 5.14
CA ASN A 237 -3.96 10.60 4.80
C ASN A 237 -3.86 10.64 3.27
N THR A 238 -4.11 11.84 2.71
CA THR A 238 -3.82 12.14 1.31
C THR A 238 -2.32 11.89 1.08
N PRO A 239 -1.91 11.17 0.03
CA PRO A 239 -0.49 10.87 -0.16
C PRO A 239 0.27 12.17 -0.45
N GLU A 240 1.28 12.47 0.37
CA GLU A 240 2.09 13.68 0.25
C GLU A 240 3.47 13.31 -0.28
N LEU A 241 3.87 13.89 -1.42
CA LEU A 241 5.25 13.84 -1.92
C LEU A 241 5.95 15.14 -1.57
N VAL A 242 7.12 15.06 -0.94
CA VAL A 242 7.99 16.20 -0.65
C VAL A 242 9.34 16.02 -1.35
N TRP A 243 9.76 17.05 -2.09
CA TRP A 243 11.04 17.14 -2.78
C TRP A 243 11.66 18.50 -2.50
N ASN A 244 12.92 18.53 -2.04
CA ASN A 244 13.61 19.79 -1.65
C ASN A 244 12.80 20.70 -0.69
N GLY A 245 11.93 20.12 0.14
CA GLY A 245 11.03 20.86 1.05
C GLY A 245 9.77 21.43 0.40
N GLN A 246 9.60 21.31 -0.92
CA GLN A 246 8.37 21.64 -1.64
C GLN A 246 7.43 20.43 -1.65
N MET A 247 6.15 20.65 -1.34
CA MET A 247 5.10 19.64 -1.55
C MET A 247 4.74 19.55 -3.03
N ILE A 248 4.80 18.35 -3.60
CA ILE A 248 4.59 18.05 -5.01
C ILE A 248 3.23 17.38 -5.19
N ARG A 249 2.45 17.84 -6.18
CA ARG A 249 1.12 17.29 -6.43
C ARG A 249 1.19 15.95 -7.17
N ILE A 250 0.95 14.88 -6.44
CA ILE A 250 0.69 13.54 -6.97
C ILE A 250 -0.65 13.53 -7.73
N LEU A 251 -0.72 12.78 -8.83
CA LEU A 251 -1.96 12.31 -9.48
C LEU A 251 -2.23 10.84 -9.12
N LYS A 252 -1.18 10.01 -9.15
CA LYS A 252 -1.23 8.58 -8.84
C LYS A 252 0.10 8.15 -8.20
N ALA A 253 0.05 7.25 -7.23
CA ALA A 253 1.23 6.62 -6.66
C ALA A 253 0.99 5.12 -6.45
N THR A 254 2.02 4.31 -6.66
CA THR A 254 2.08 2.90 -6.25
C THR A 254 3.40 2.65 -5.54
N LEU A 255 3.36 2.03 -4.36
CA LEU A 255 4.53 1.62 -3.58
C LEU A 255 4.49 0.09 -3.40
N SER A 256 5.64 -0.56 -3.50
CA SER A 256 5.78 -2.02 -3.37
C SER A 256 7.11 -2.40 -2.72
N CYS A 257 7.12 -3.51 -1.98
CA CYS A 257 8.29 -4.21 -1.45
C CYS A 257 7.96 -5.71 -1.42
N ASP A 258 8.96 -6.58 -1.53
CA ASP A 258 8.84 -8.04 -1.42
C ASP A 258 10.14 -8.63 -0.85
N GLU A 259 10.13 -9.88 -0.35
CA GLU A 259 11.32 -10.44 0.33
C GLU A 259 12.51 -10.74 -0.60
N ASP A 260 12.29 -10.80 -1.92
CA ASP A 260 13.34 -11.05 -2.91
C ASP A 260 13.89 -9.74 -3.52
N SER A 261 13.16 -8.62 -3.36
CA SER A 261 13.54 -7.24 -3.69
C SER A 261 13.78 -6.42 -2.42
N PRO A 262 15.03 -6.23 -1.95
CA PRO A 262 15.36 -5.70 -0.61
C PRO A 262 15.03 -4.22 -0.38
N VAL A 263 14.33 -3.57 -1.30
CA VAL A 263 14.13 -2.12 -1.40
C VAL A 263 12.66 -1.80 -1.62
N TRP A 264 12.22 -0.67 -1.07
CA TRP A 264 10.95 -0.08 -1.48
C TRP A 264 11.08 0.45 -2.90
N ILE A 265 10.11 0.15 -3.75
CA ILE A 265 10.01 0.63 -5.12
C ILE A 265 8.71 1.41 -5.26
N ALA A 266 8.82 2.67 -5.69
CA ALA A 266 7.71 3.58 -5.94
C ALA A 266 7.61 3.94 -7.42
N ARG A 267 6.38 4.13 -7.91
CA ARG A 267 6.09 4.84 -9.16
C ARG A 267 5.06 5.92 -8.88
N ILE A 268 5.35 7.15 -9.29
CA ILE A 268 4.58 8.34 -8.93
C ILE A 268 4.35 9.18 -10.18
N GLU A 269 3.08 9.34 -10.55
CA GLU A 269 2.65 10.26 -11.61
C GLU A 269 2.39 11.64 -10.98
N ILE A 270 3.11 12.67 -11.42
CA ILE A 270 3.02 14.02 -10.85
C ILE A 270 2.37 15.02 -11.81
N ALA A 271 1.65 15.99 -11.25
CA ALA A 271 0.77 16.88 -12.02
C ALA A 271 1.48 18.02 -12.77
N ALA A 272 2.69 18.38 -12.33
CA ALA A 272 3.42 19.55 -12.83
C ALA A 272 4.62 19.14 -13.69
N VAL A 273 4.59 19.54 -14.97
CA VAL A 273 5.70 19.31 -15.92
C VAL A 273 6.94 20.13 -15.51
N GLU A 274 6.75 21.23 -14.80
CA GLU A 274 7.83 22.08 -14.27
C GLU A 274 8.60 21.37 -13.15
N ASP A 275 7.91 20.87 -12.11
CA ASP A 275 8.53 20.04 -11.06
C ASP A 275 9.22 18.80 -11.67
N PHE A 276 8.53 18.11 -12.60
CA PHE A 276 9.11 16.98 -13.33
C PHE A 276 10.37 17.34 -14.10
N ALA A 277 10.45 18.52 -14.73
CA ALA A 277 11.64 18.93 -15.48
C ALA A 277 12.83 19.22 -14.56
N LEU A 278 12.59 19.76 -13.36
CA LEU A 278 13.63 20.17 -12.41
C LEU A 278 14.22 19.01 -11.59
N MET A 279 13.40 18.02 -11.21
CA MET A 279 13.87 16.81 -10.50
C MET A 279 14.93 16.05 -11.30
N GLN A 280 15.98 15.55 -10.65
CA GLN A 280 17.03 14.73 -11.28
C GLN A 280 17.03 13.29 -10.76
N ILE A 281 17.66 12.38 -11.51
CA ILE A 281 17.98 11.04 -11.02
C ILE A 281 19.06 11.18 -9.93
N GLY A 282 18.84 10.54 -8.78
CA GLY A 282 19.61 10.75 -7.56
C GLY A 282 19.01 11.77 -6.57
N ASP A 283 17.93 12.48 -6.93
CA ASP A 283 17.25 13.39 -5.98
C ASP A 283 16.53 12.61 -4.88
N ALA A 284 16.65 13.10 -3.65
CA ALA A 284 15.93 12.56 -2.49
C ALA A 284 14.46 13.03 -2.46
N LEU A 285 13.57 12.11 -2.10
CA LEU A 285 12.14 12.28 -1.97
C LEU A 285 11.67 11.76 -0.60
N SER A 286 10.61 12.36 -0.06
CA SER A 286 9.82 11.75 1.01
C SER A 286 8.38 11.56 0.53
N LEU A 287 7.90 10.31 0.52
CA LEU A 287 6.52 9.96 0.19
C LEU A 287 5.81 9.53 1.47
N THR A 288 4.85 10.31 1.96
CA THR A 288 4.04 9.96 3.13
C THR A 288 2.75 9.30 2.72
N LEU A 289 2.54 8.06 3.18
CA LEU A 289 1.35 7.24 2.97
C LEU A 289 0.80 6.82 4.33
N GLY A 290 -0.46 7.13 4.63
CA GLY A 290 -1.02 6.79 5.94
C GLY A 290 -0.37 7.60 7.07
N LEU A 291 0.24 6.90 8.02
CA LEU A 291 1.03 7.49 9.11
C LEU A 291 2.54 7.26 8.92
N GLU A 292 2.95 6.70 7.78
CA GLU A 292 4.34 6.30 7.49
C GLU A 292 4.93 7.18 6.39
N SER A 293 6.19 7.58 6.56
CA SER A 293 6.93 8.39 5.59
C SER A 293 8.08 7.56 5.02
N PHE A 294 8.08 7.39 3.70
CA PHE A 294 9.06 6.61 2.96
C PHE A 294 10.15 7.54 2.39
N ALA A 295 11.39 7.34 2.81
CA ALA A 295 12.57 7.96 2.21
C ALA A 295 12.92 7.22 0.92
N LEU A 296 12.97 7.95 -0.18
CA LEU A 296 13.15 7.42 -1.53
C LEU A 296 14.15 8.29 -2.31
N ILE A 297 14.70 7.74 -3.38
CA ILE A 297 15.62 8.41 -4.30
C ILE A 297 15.13 8.15 -5.72
N VAL A 298 15.05 9.18 -6.57
CA VAL A 298 14.66 9.04 -7.98
C VAL A 298 15.68 8.15 -8.72
N ASP A 299 15.24 7.02 -9.26
CA ASP A 299 16.06 6.16 -10.12
C ASP A 299 15.75 6.34 -11.62
N GLY A 300 14.55 6.80 -11.96
CA GLY A 300 14.09 6.93 -13.33
C GLY A 300 12.97 7.94 -13.53
N LYS A 301 12.82 8.39 -14.79
CA LYS A 301 11.86 9.42 -15.19
C LYS A 301 11.31 9.10 -16.58
N THR A 302 9.99 9.04 -16.72
CA THR A 302 9.29 8.77 -17.99
C THR A 302 8.31 9.89 -18.29
N PHE A 303 8.54 10.58 -19.40
CA PHE A 303 7.62 11.57 -19.95
C PHE A 303 6.89 11.00 -21.16
N SER A 304 5.56 10.84 -21.05
CA SER A 304 4.69 10.44 -22.15
C SER A 304 3.79 11.60 -22.57
N ARG A 305 3.47 11.67 -23.87
CA ARG A 305 2.63 12.73 -24.43
C ARG A 305 1.87 12.22 -25.66
N ALA A 306 0.63 11.78 -25.44
CA ALA A 306 -0.24 11.35 -26.53
C ALA A 306 -0.88 12.53 -27.29
N SER A 307 -0.99 13.73 -26.69
CA SER A 307 -1.54 14.90 -27.37
C SER A 307 -0.98 16.25 -26.90
N SER A 308 -1.61 17.36 -27.28
CA SER A 308 -1.26 18.69 -26.75
C SER A 308 -1.65 18.87 -25.29
N VAL A 309 -2.73 18.21 -24.88
CA VAL A 309 -3.37 18.33 -23.56
C VAL A 309 -3.02 17.14 -22.66
N ASP A 310 -2.93 15.94 -23.23
CA ASP A 310 -2.61 14.69 -22.57
C ASP A 310 -1.10 14.48 -22.46
N ARG A 311 -0.62 14.41 -21.21
CA ARG A 311 0.79 14.34 -20.80
C ARG A 311 0.88 13.58 -19.49
N GLN A 312 1.75 12.59 -19.41
CA GLN A 312 2.01 11.83 -18.19
C GLN A 312 3.47 12.01 -17.78
N CYS A 313 3.68 12.33 -16.51
CA CYS A 313 4.98 12.59 -15.91
C CYS A 313 5.21 11.58 -14.80
N GLU A 314 5.65 10.37 -15.16
CA GLU A 314 5.93 9.30 -14.21
C GLU A 314 7.38 9.36 -13.73
N ILE A 315 7.57 9.30 -12.42
CA ILE A 315 8.85 9.19 -11.74
C ILE A 315 8.89 7.83 -11.06
N THR A 316 9.99 7.10 -11.27
CA THR A 316 10.30 5.91 -10.47
C THR A 316 11.29 6.32 -9.38
N ALA A 317 11.15 5.73 -8.19
CA ALA A 317 12.01 6.01 -7.07
C ALA A 317 12.16 4.77 -6.17
N VAL A 318 13.30 4.65 -5.49
CA VAL A 318 13.66 3.49 -4.67
C VAL A 318 14.22 3.90 -3.32
N SER A 319 14.08 3.06 -2.29
CA SER A 319 14.69 3.33 -0.97
C SER A 319 16.23 3.43 -1.05
N PRO A 320 16.90 4.29 -0.26
CA PRO A 320 18.34 4.52 -0.28
C PRO A 320 19.27 3.29 -0.30
N LEU A 321 18.84 2.14 0.25
CA LEU A 321 19.57 0.87 0.17
C LEU A 321 19.89 0.44 -1.28
N ALA A 322 19.11 0.86 -2.28
CA ALA A 322 19.40 0.63 -3.69
C ALA A 322 20.74 1.23 -4.17
N LEU A 323 21.26 2.27 -3.50
CA LEU A 323 22.55 2.87 -3.84
C LEU A 323 23.73 1.90 -3.70
N TYR A 324 23.58 0.85 -2.89
CA TYR A 324 24.60 -0.19 -2.66
C TYR A 324 24.59 -1.29 -3.73
N ASP A 325 23.79 -1.15 -4.79
CA ASP A 325 23.68 -2.09 -5.89
C ASP A 325 23.81 -1.41 -7.27
N ALA A 326 23.84 -2.21 -8.34
CA ALA A 326 23.80 -1.72 -9.70
C ALA A 326 22.43 -1.08 -10.01
N PRO A 327 22.37 0.04 -10.76
CA PRO A 327 23.46 0.69 -11.49
C PRO A 327 24.27 1.72 -10.68
N PHE A 328 23.93 1.98 -9.43
CA PHE A 328 24.51 3.07 -8.63
C PHE A 328 25.93 2.79 -8.13
N THR A 329 26.18 1.55 -7.68
CA THR A 329 27.49 1.10 -7.20
C THR A 329 27.99 -0.09 -8.03
N GLY A 330 29.29 -0.07 -8.35
CA GLY A 330 29.96 -1.13 -9.08
C GLY A 330 30.27 -2.37 -8.25
N ALA A 331 30.76 -3.42 -8.93
CA ALA A 331 31.25 -4.62 -8.25
C ALA A 331 32.50 -4.34 -7.41
N ILE A 332 32.63 -5.07 -6.30
CA ILE A 332 33.72 -5.01 -5.34
C ILE A 332 34.48 -6.35 -5.25
N GLN A 333 35.65 -6.31 -4.62
CA GLN A 333 36.41 -7.50 -4.22
C GLN A 333 36.72 -7.43 -2.73
N ILE A 334 36.43 -8.50 -1.99
CA ILE A 334 36.73 -8.65 -0.56
C ILE A 334 37.38 -10.00 -0.33
N HIS A 335 38.37 -10.04 0.56
CA HIS A 335 38.96 -11.27 1.08
C HIS A 335 39.41 -11.03 2.52
N GLU A 336 38.68 -11.58 3.49
CA GLU A 336 39.02 -11.47 4.90
C GLU A 336 39.95 -12.62 5.32
N THR A 337 41.20 -12.28 5.65
CA THR A 337 42.22 -13.22 6.14
C THR A 337 42.17 -13.44 7.66
N ALA A 338 41.19 -12.83 8.33
CA ALA A 338 40.91 -12.99 9.76
C ALA A 338 39.45 -13.41 9.96
N ALA A 339 39.15 -14.05 11.09
CA ALA A 339 37.77 -14.39 11.43
C ALA A 339 36.96 -13.12 11.77
N ILE A 340 35.79 -12.98 11.17
CA ILE A 340 34.95 -11.77 11.25
C ILE A 340 33.50 -12.13 11.59
N SER A 341 32.85 -11.35 12.46
CA SER A 341 31.41 -11.47 12.69
C SER A 341 30.64 -11.03 11.43
N ALA A 342 29.66 -11.82 11.00
CA ALA A 342 28.79 -11.54 9.87
C ALA A 342 28.16 -10.13 9.95
N ARG A 343 27.78 -9.70 11.15
CA ARG A 343 27.34 -8.32 11.43
C ARG A 343 28.34 -7.28 10.94
N ARG A 344 29.58 -7.30 11.44
CA ARG A 344 30.64 -6.35 11.04
C ARG A 344 30.97 -6.41 9.56
N ALA A 345 30.91 -7.60 8.94
CA ALA A 345 31.13 -7.75 7.50
C ALA A 345 30.03 -7.06 6.67
N VAL A 346 28.77 -7.12 7.14
CA VAL A 346 27.65 -6.36 6.54
C VAL A 346 27.75 -4.87 6.85
N GLU A 347 28.16 -4.50 8.07
CA GLU A 347 28.37 -3.09 8.45
C GLU A 347 29.48 -2.42 7.61
N SER A 348 30.52 -3.15 7.21
CA SER A 348 31.55 -2.66 6.28
C SER A 348 31.07 -2.53 4.82
N LEU A 349 29.95 -3.17 4.46
CA LEU A 349 29.36 -3.12 3.12
C LEU A 349 28.29 -2.03 2.98
N LEU A 350 27.41 -1.92 4.00
CA LEU A 350 26.19 -1.11 3.95
C LEU A 350 26.18 0.06 4.95
N GLY A 351 27.19 0.18 5.83
CA GLY A 351 27.19 1.17 6.90
C GLY A 351 26.42 0.68 8.14
N ALA A 352 25.71 1.57 8.82
CA ALA A 352 24.94 1.18 10.01
C ALA A 352 23.70 0.33 9.63
N VAL A 353 23.57 -0.85 10.22
CA VAL A 353 22.41 -1.75 10.03
C VAL A 353 21.76 -2.09 11.38
N ASP A 354 20.44 -2.21 11.40
CA ASP A 354 19.73 -2.83 12.52
C ASP A 354 19.79 -4.36 12.37
N TRP A 355 20.16 -5.06 13.44
CA TRP A 355 20.64 -6.44 13.37
C TRP A 355 19.85 -7.36 14.29
N HIS A 356 18.84 -8.03 13.72
CA HIS A 356 17.91 -8.95 14.40
C HIS A 356 18.29 -10.43 14.18
N LEU A 357 19.55 -10.68 13.82
CA LEU A 357 20.11 -11.98 13.50
C LEU A 357 21.07 -12.48 14.59
N PRO A 358 21.30 -13.80 14.72
CA PRO A 358 22.31 -14.32 15.63
C PRO A 358 23.70 -13.82 15.22
N GLU A 359 24.56 -13.55 16.21
CA GLU A 359 25.98 -13.30 15.93
C GLU A 359 26.64 -14.59 15.43
N TRP A 360 27.11 -14.56 14.18
CA TRP A 360 27.81 -15.65 13.52
C TRP A 360 29.22 -15.20 13.17
N ILE A 361 30.23 -16.00 13.53
CA ILE A 361 31.62 -15.75 13.13
C ILE A 361 31.91 -16.52 11.84
N ILE A 362 32.21 -15.78 10.78
CA ILE A 362 32.78 -16.31 9.55
C ILE A 362 34.26 -16.59 9.83
N PRO A 363 34.77 -17.81 9.60
CA PRO A 363 36.18 -18.12 9.83
C PRO A 363 37.11 -17.34 8.88
N ALA A 364 38.39 -17.25 9.25
CA ALA A 364 39.43 -16.69 8.39
C ALA A 364 39.45 -17.37 7.01
N ASP A 365 39.75 -16.59 5.98
CA ASP A 365 39.82 -17.00 4.57
C ASP A 365 38.50 -17.51 3.96
N ARG A 366 37.38 -17.46 4.70
CA ARG A 366 36.05 -17.90 4.22
C ARG A 366 35.20 -16.81 3.61
N LEU A 367 35.32 -15.55 4.07
CA LEU A 367 34.66 -14.45 3.38
C LEU A 367 35.53 -14.00 2.20
N ARG A 368 35.17 -14.49 1.01
CA ARG A 368 35.67 -13.98 -0.26
C ARG A 368 34.50 -13.59 -1.16
N VAL A 369 34.56 -12.38 -1.70
CA VAL A 369 33.60 -11.83 -2.66
C VAL A 369 34.40 -11.32 -3.87
N ASP A 370 33.95 -11.66 -5.07
CA ASP A 370 34.62 -11.32 -6.33
C ASP A 370 33.53 -11.04 -7.38
N GLY A 371 33.46 -9.80 -7.89
CA GLY A 371 32.52 -9.43 -8.96
C GLY A 371 31.07 -9.16 -8.55
N ALA A 372 30.75 -9.11 -7.25
CA ALA A 372 29.42 -8.75 -6.74
C ALA A 372 29.38 -7.29 -6.22
N THR A 373 28.20 -6.67 -6.19
CA THR A 373 27.97 -5.35 -5.57
C THR A 373 27.88 -5.47 -4.03
N PRO A 374 28.04 -4.37 -3.26
CA PRO A 374 27.93 -4.42 -1.81
C PRO A 374 26.61 -4.97 -1.29
N LEU A 375 25.48 -4.64 -1.92
CA LEU A 375 24.17 -5.18 -1.53
C LEU A 375 24.06 -6.68 -1.79
N VAL A 376 24.48 -7.16 -2.97
CA VAL A 376 24.50 -8.59 -3.30
C VAL A 376 25.41 -9.35 -2.33
N ALA A 377 26.61 -8.82 -2.04
CA ALA A 377 27.54 -9.38 -1.08
C ALA A 377 26.93 -9.49 0.34
N ALA A 378 26.29 -8.43 0.83
CA ALA A 378 25.63 -8.41 2.13
C ALA A 378 24.46 -9.40 2.20
N ARG A 379 23.64 -9.47 1.14
CA ARG A 379 22.55 -10.45 1.01
C ARG A 379 23.06 -11.89 1.06
N HIS A 380 24.20 -12.21 0.45
CA HIS A 380 24.78 -13.55 0.55
C HIS A 380 25.23 -13.90 1.98
N ILE A 381 25.88 -12.97 2.68
CA ILE A 381 26.30 -13.15 4.08
C ILE A 381 25.08 -13.39 4.99
N VAL A 382 24.03 -12.60 4.80
CA VAL A 382 22.80 -12.64 5.61
C VAL A 382 21.93 -13.87 5.29
N ALA A 383 21.85 -14.27 4.01
CA ALA A 383 21.16 -15.50 3.60
C ALA A 383 21.83 -16.76 4.17
N ALA A 384 23.16 -16.77 4.32
CA ALA A 384 23.90 -17.88 4.92
C ALA A 384 23.51 -18.17 6.39
N ILE A 385 22.91 -17.20 7.09
CA ILE A 385 22.37 -17.34 8.46
C ILE A 385 20.83 -17.35 8.51
N GLY A 386 20.17 -17.61 7.38
CA GLY A 386 18.70 -17.69 7.29
C GLY A 386 17.99 -16.32 7.39
N GLY A 387 18.73 -15.24 7.19
CA GLY A 387 18.21 -13.89 7.16
C GLY A 387 17.90 -13.36 5.77
N ILE A 388 17.33 -12.15 5.73
CA ILE A 388 17.26 -11.27 4.57
C ILE A 388 17.65 -9.85 4.98
N VAL A 389 18.07 -9.06 3.98
CA VAL A 389 18.34 -7.62 4.10
C VAL A 389 17.16 -6.89 3.47
N GLU A 390 16.62 -5.90 4.18
CA GLU A 390 15.50 -5.06 3.74
C GLU A 390 15.78 -3.59 4.09
N SER A 391 15.04 -2.66 3.50
CA SER A 391 15.07 -1.25 3.91
C SER A 391 13.84 -0.91 4.77
N HIS A 392 14.05 -0.20 5.88
CA HIS A 392 12.95 0.43 6.62
C HIS A 392 12.35 1.60 5.80
N PRO A 393 11.12 2.06 6.13
CA PRO A 393 10.53 3.23 5.50
C PRO A 393 11.43 4.48 5.56
N ASP A 394 12.18 4.69 6.63
CA ASP A 394 13.12 5.82 6.77
C ASP A 394 14.39 5.70 5.90
N GLY A 395 14.53 4.62 5.14
CA GLY A 395 15.69 4.33 4.28
C GLY A 395 16.87 3.67 5.01
N SER A 396 16.77 3.41 6.31
CA SER A 396 17.76 2.63 7.05
C SER A 396 17.69 1.13 6.67
N VAL A 397 18.70 0.36 7.09
CA VAL A 397 18.91 -1.02 6.66
C VAL A 397 18.57 -1.99 7.79
N LEU A 398 17.66 -2.93 7.53
CA LEU A 398 17.27 -4.00 8.44
C LEU A 398 17.87 -5.34 8.00
N CYS A 399 18.49 -6.06 8.93
CA CYS A 399 18.91 -7.44 8.76
C CYS A 399 18.09 -8.34 9.71
N ARG A 400 17.05 -9.01 9.19
CA ARG A 400 16.12 -9.86 9.97
C ARG A 400 16.14 -11.32 9.52
N ARG A 401 15.58 -12.23 10.32
CA ARG A 401 15.28 -13.60 9.88
C ARG A 401 14.23 -13.55 8.75
N ARG A 402 14.37 -14.41 7.72
CA ARG A 402 13.34 -14.54 6.69
C ARG A 402 12.03 -15.05 7.30
N HIS A 403 12.13 -16.05 8.17
CA HIS A 403 11.00 -16.56 8.95
C HIS A 403 11.24 -16.23 10.44
N PRO A 404 10.40 -15.37 11.06
CA PRO A 404 10.58 -14.96 12.46
C PRO A 404 10.53 -16.13 13.46
N VAL A 405 9.72 -17.15 13.13
CA VAL A 405 9.54 -18.40 13.88
C VAL A 405 9.90 -19.60 12.98
N SER A 406 10.14 -20.78 13.57
CA SER A 406 10.34 -22.00 12.79
C SER A 406 9.01 -22.56 12.26
N VAL A 407 8.99 -23.15 11.07
CA VAL A 407 7.75 -23.66 10.41
C VAL A 407 6.88 -24.54 11.31
N PRO A 408 7.40 -25.51 12.10
CA PRO A 408 6.59 -26.31 13.02
C PRO A 408 5.90 -25.51 14.15
N GLN A 409 6.29 -24.26 14.37
CA GLN A 409 5.78 -23.36 15.41
C GLN A 409 4.83 -22.28 14.83
N TYR A 410 4.56 -22.26 13.53
CA TYR A 410 3.67 -21.24 12.91
C TYR A 410 2.28 -21.18 13.57
N GLY A 411 1.72 -22.34 13.95
CA GLY A 411 0.43 -22.42 14.67
C GLY A 411 0.47 -21.99 16.15
N LEU A 412 1.64 -21.56 16.64
CA LEU A 412 1.87 -21.04 18.00
C LEU A 412 2.47 -19.62 17.99
N ALA A 413 2.58 -18.99 16.82
CA ALA A 413 3.15 -17.65 16.68
C ALA A 413 2.10 -16.56 16.93
N ASP A 414 2.51 -15.47 17.57
CA ASP A 414 1.65 -14.30 17.78
C ASP A 414 1.28 -13.65 16.45
N LEU A 415 -0.01 -13.51 16.18
CA LEU A 415 -0.54 -12.89 14.96
C LEU A 415 -0.63 -11.37 15.15
N SER A 416 0.31 -10.61 14.57
CA SER A 416 0.26 -9.14 14.56
C SER A 416 -1.04 -8.60 13.94
N HIS A 417 -1.54 -9.29 12.91
CA HIS A 417 -2.78 -8.97 12.20
C HIS A 417 -3.54 -10.25 11.86
N SER A 418 -4.87 -10.14 11.80
CA SER A 418 -5.76 -11.15 11.23
C SER A 418 -6.64 -10.44 10.22
N LEU A 419 -6.85 -11.05 9.05
CA LEU A 419 -7.74 -10.57 8.01
C LEU A 419 -8.84 -11.63 7.82
N LEU A 420 -10.09 -11.20 7.90
CA LEU A 420 -11.27 -12.02 7.65
C LEU A 420 -11.85 -11.70 6.26
N ASP A 421 -12.74 -12.54 5.74
CA ASP A 421 -13.42 -12.30 4.45
C ASP A 421 -14.19 -10.97 4.42
N ALA A 422 -14.53 -10.40 5.59
CA ALA A 422 -15.18 -9.09 5.71
C ALA A 422 -14.22 -7.91 5.51
N ASP A 423 -12.91 -8.12 5.68
CA ASP A 423 -11.85 -7.10 5.54
C ASP A 423 -11.25 -7.11 4.11
N VAL A 424 -11.58 -8.12 3.30
CA VAL A 424 -10.91 -8.43 2.03
C VAL A 424 -11.81 -8.11 0.83
N ILE A 425 -11.37 -7.18 -0.03
CA ILE A 425 -12.13 -6.72 -1.20
C ILE A 425 -11.98 -7.68 -2.40
N GLU A 426 -10.78 -8.20 -2.65
CA GLU A 426 -10.51 -9.29 -3.59
C GLU A 426 -9.45 -10.22 -2.98
N SER A 427 -9.61 -11.53 -3.16
CA SER A 427 -8.57 -12.52 -2.88
C SER A 427 -8.39 -13.45 -4.08
N ARG A 428 -7.15 -13.83 -4.36
CA ARG A 428 -6.80 -14.68 -5.50
C ARG A 428 -5.70 -15.67 -5.12
N ALA A 429 -6.11 -16.89 -4.78
CA ALA A 429 -5.19 -18.00 -4.54
C ALA A 429 -4.88 -18.76 -5.83
N GLN A 430 -3.62 -19.16 -6.02
CA GLN A 430 -3.20 -20.06 -7.10
C GLN A 430 -2.41 -21.23 -6.51
N VAL A 431 -3.01 -22.42 -6.55
CA VAL A 431 -2.42 -23.65 -5.98
C VAL A 431 -1.79 -24.46 -7.10
N PHE A 432 -0.47 -24.66 -7.03
CA PHE A 432 0.28 -25.52 -7.94
C PHE A 432 0.79 -26.76 -7.21
N PRO A 433 0.80 -27.95 -7.84
CA PRO A 433 1.43 -29.14 -7.28
C PRO A 433 2.97 -29.01 -7.31
N GLN A 434 3.56 -28.54 -6.23
CA GLN A 434 5.02 -28.55 -6.05
C GLN A 434 5.53 -29.96 -5.72
N ARG A 435 6.70 -30.33 -6.27
CA ARG A 435 7.42 -31.54 -5.86
C ARG A 435 8.22 -31.24 -4.60
N GLY A 436 7.68 -31.61 -3.44
CA GLY A 436 8.39 -31.57 -2.16
C GLY A 436 9.33 -32.78 -1.96
N TYR A 437 10.12 -32.73 -0.89
CA TYR A 437 10.99 -33.83 -0.44
C TYR A 437 10.63 -34.24 0.98
N ASN A 438 10.42 -35.53 1.24
CA ASN A 438 10.09 -36.05 2.58
C ASN A 438 11.29 -36.06 3.54
N ARG A 439 12.51 -35.96 3.01
CA ARG A 439 13.78 -35.86 3.76
C ARG A 439 14.78 -35.08 2.91
N ILE A 440 15.53 -34.19 3.56
CA ILE A 440 16.72 -33.57 3.00
C ILE A 440 17.89 -33.99 3.90
N THR A 441 18.96 -34.51 3.30
CA THR A 441 20.22 -34.82 4.01
C THR A 441 21.26 -33.83 3.54
N ILE A 442 21.79 -33.02 4.46
CA ILE A 442 22.86 -32.05 4.18
C ILE A 442 24.18 -32.67 4.66
N ALA A 443 25.15 -32.76 3.77
CA ALA A 443 26.53 -33.14 4.08
C ALA A 443 27.47 -31.99 3.72
N ASN A 444 28.55 -31.84 4.47
CA ASN A 444 29.64 -30.92 4.13
C ASN A 444 30.80 -31.74 3.56
N GLU A 445 31.04 -31.65 2.25
CA GLU A 445 32.12 -32.38 1.56
C GLU A 445 33.51 -32.04 2.15
N GLU A 446 33.69 -30.82 2.64
CA GLU A 446 34.92 -30.37 3.29
C GLU A 446 35.14 -31.00 4.67
N SER A 447 34.12 -31.68 5.22
CA SER A 447 34.24 -32.56 6.39
C SER A 447 34.66 -33.98 6.00
N ALA A 448 35.64 -34.08 5.09
CA ALA A 448 36.20 -35.31 4.51
C ALA A 448 36.81 -36.31 5.53
N GLY A 449 36.83 -35.97 6.82
CA GLY A 449 37.18 -36.89 7.91
C GLY A 449 36.00 -37.54 8.64
N ARG A 450 34.73 -37.11 8.43
CA ARG A 450 33.56 -37.60 9.19
C ARG A 450 32.20 -37.66 8.47
N ALA A 451 32.06 -37.18 7.24
CA ALA A 451 30.88 -37.53 6.45
C ALA A 451 30.88 -39.05 6.17
N SER A 452 29.74 -39.73 6.30
CA SER A 452 29.69 -41.18 6.10
C SER A 452 29.68 -41.53 4.61
N ASP A 453 30.85 -41.90 4.08
CA ASP A 453 31.06 -42.44 2.72
C ASP A 453 30.50 -43.88 2.57
N ASP A 454 29.29 -44.10 3.11
CA ASP A 454 28.62 -45.39 3.19
C ASP A 454 28.02 -45.75 1.82
N ARG A 455 28.71 -46.64 1.10
CA ARG A 455 28.31 -47.06 -0.24
C ARG A 455 27.21 -48.12 -0.18
N VAL A 456 26.01 -47.82 -0.68
CA VAL A 456 24.90 -48.78 -0.81
C VAL A 456 24.76 -49.24 -2.27
N GLU A 457 24.73 -50.56 -2.50
CA GLU A 457 24.53 -51.16 -3.82
C GLU A 457 23.41 -52.21 -3.76
N SER A 458 22.44 -52.13 -4.68
CA SER A 458 21.38 -53.15 -4.84
C SER A 458 21.64 -54.02 -6.07
N ILE A 459 21.74 -55.32 -5.86
CA ILE A 459 21.99 -56.30 -6.93
C ILE A 459 20.74 -57.17 -7.08
N THR A 460 20.06 -57.08 -8.21
CA THR A 460 18.93 -57.97 -8.55
C THR A 460 19.40 -59.41 -8.69
N ASP A 461 18.60 -60.35 -8.20
CA ASP A 461 18.90 -61.77 -8.33
C ASP A 461 18.63 -62.26 -9.77
N PRO A 462 19.57 -62.98 -10.41
CA PRO A 462 19.41 -63.42 -11.80
C PRO A 462 18.26 -64.42 -11.98
N ASP A 463 17.90 -65.17 -10.95
CA ASP A 463 16.85 -66.19 -11.01
C ASP A 463 15.47 -65.65 -10.57
N ASN A 464 15.40 -64.44 -9.98
CA ASN A 464 14.15 -63.82 -9.55
C ASN A 464 14.24 -62.27 -9.54
N PRO A 465 13.58 -61.54 -10.48
CA PRO A 465 13.65 -60.08 -10.54
C PRO A 465 13.02 -59.38 -9.33
N TRP A 466 12.09 -60.05 -8.63
CA TRP A 466 11.47 -59.55 -7.40
C TRP A 466 12.42 -59.60 -6.20
N GLN A 467 13.53 -60.32 -6.30
CA GLN A 467 14.48 -60.46 -5.21
C GLN A 467 15.75 -59.67 -5.49
N ARG A 468 16.20 -58.89 -4.49
CA ARG A 468 17.44 -58.11 -4.56
C ARG A 468 18.31 -58.42 -3.35
N THR A 469 19.62 -58.32 -3.51
CA THR A 469 20.60 -58.35 -2.43
C THR A 469 21.16 -56.94 -2.29
N VAL A 470 20.87 -56.28 -1.18
CA VAL A 470 21.37 -54.93 -0.90
C VAL A 470 22.60 -55.04 -0.01
N ARG A 471 23.68 -54.35 -0.39
CA ARG A 471 24.96 -54.34 0.32
C ARG A 471 25.29 -52.91 0.74
N ALA A 472 25.66 -52.71 1.99
CA ALA A 472 26.21 -51.46 2.49
C ALA A 472 27.67 -51.66 2.93
N TYR A 473 28.59 -50.96 2.29
CA TYR A 473 29.98 -50.88 2.72
C TYR A 473 30.11 -49.61 3.58
N LEU A 474 30.25 -49.77 4.89
CA LEU A 474 30.26 -48.65 5.82
C LEU A 474 31.65 -47.99 5.89
N ALA A 475 31.70 -46.67 5.82
CA ALA A 475 32.92 -45.87 6.00
C ALA A 475 33.50 -46.05 7.42
N THR A 476 32.62 -46.08 8.43
CA THR A 476 32.97 -46.38 9.82
C THR A 476 32.16 -47.59 10.31
N PRO A 477 32.79 -48.63 10.91
CA PRO A 477 32.08 -49.80 11.43
C PRO A 477 31.06 -49.45 12.52
N ARG A 478 29.77 -49.46 12.17
CA ARG A 478 28.65 -49.27 13.09
C ARG A 478 27.53 -50.28 12.88
N THR A 479 26.50 -50.23 13.72
CA THR A 479 25.24 -50.95 13.51
C THR A 479 24.30 -50.05 12.73
N ALA A 480 23.73 -50.58 11.64
CA ALA A 480 22.74 -49.88 10.84
C ALA A 480 21.61 -50.83 10.45
N LEU A 481 20.40 -50.29 10.32
CA LEU A 481 19.25 -50.93 9.71
C LEU A 481 19.09 -50.43 8.27
N LEU A 482 18.49 -51.28 7.42
CA LEU A 482 18.10 -50.91 6.07
C LEU A 482 16.60 -50.64 6.05
N THR A 483 16.20 -49.47 5.53
CA THR A 483 14.80 -49.12 5.24
C THR A 483 14.63 -48.83 3.75
N HIS A 484 13.38 -48.75 3.29
CA HIS A 484 13.03 -48.53 1.89
C HIS A 484 12.00 -47.41 1.70
N THR A 485 11.86 -46.92 0.46
CA THR A 485 10.79 -46.00 0.03
C THR A 485 9.66 -46.69 -0.74
N GLY A 486 9.82 -47.96 -1.11
CA GLY A 486 8.85 -48.74 -1.87
C GLY A 486 7.61 -49.18 -1.08
N ASN A 487 6.73 -49.91 -1.75
CA ASN A 487 5.50 -50.53 -1.25
C ASN A 487 5.69 -51.16 0.15
N PRO A 488 4.78 -50.91 1.13
CA PRO A 488 4.80 -51.53 2.45
C PRO A 488 4.81 -53.08 2.49
N GLY A 489 4.50 -53.76 1.40
CA GLY A 489 4.67 -55.21 1.25
C GLY A 489 6.12 -55.67 1.06
N THR A 490 7.06 -54.76 0.79
CA THR A 490 8.49 -55.08 0.60
C THR A 490 9.10 -55.66 1.88
N VAL A 491 9.66 -56.86 1.80
CA VAL A 491 10.25 -57.57 2.95
C VAL A 491 11.76 -57.46 2.93
N ILE A 492 12.37 -56.97 4.02
CA ILE A 492 13.82 -56.91 4.24
C ILE A 492 14.23 -57.95 5.29
N GLY A 493 15.11 -58.88 4.93
CA GLY A 493 15.77 -59.82 5.84
C GLY A 493 17.27 -59.56 5.93
N ALA A 494 17.80 -59.37 7.14
CA ALA A 494 19.24 -59.17 7.34
C ALA A 494 20.03 -60.47 7.16
N LEU A 495 21.10 -60.42 6.36
CA LEU A 495 22.08 -61.51 6.19
C LEU A 495 23.33 -61.29 7.06
N GLY A 496 23.57 -60.05 7.50
CA GLY A 496 24.64 -59.71 8.44
C GLY A 496 25.92 -59.25 7.75
N LYS A 497 27.07 -59.37 8.44
CA LYS A 497 28.38 -58.94 7.91
C LYS A 497 28.96 -59.98 6.97
N VAL A 498 29.32 -59.58 5.76
CA VAL A 498 29.96 -60.43 4.74
C VAL A 498 31.29 -59.82 4.30
N THR A 499 32.38 -60.54 4.52
CA THR A 499 33.72 -60.16 4.03
C THR A 499 33.95 -60.76 2.65
N ARG A 500 34.48 -59.96 1.73
CA ARG A 500 34.72 -60.29 0.31
C ARG A 500 36.15 -59.93 -0.06
N THR A 501 36.69 -60.56 -1.11
CA THR A 501 38.00 -60.23 -1.67
C THR A 501 37.81 -59.61 -3.05
N GLU A 502 38.30 -58.40 -3.22
CA GLU A 502 38.18 -57.60 -4.44
C GLU A 502 39.58 -57.36 -5.03
N THR A 503 39.67 -57.25 -6.36
CA THR A 503 40.93 -57.02 -7.08
C THR A 503 40.74 -55.90 -8.08
N GLU A 504 41.47 -54.80 -7.90
CA GLU A 504 41.34 -53.57 -8.71
C GLU A 504 42.69 -53.13 -9.28
N THR A 505 42.63 -52.35 -10.36
CA THR A 505 43.77 -51.59 -10.87
C THR A 505 43.48 -50.12 -10.63
N VAL A 506 44.30 -49.45 -9.83
CA VAL A 506 44.12 -48.04 -9.45
C VAL A 506 45.30 -47.19 -9.92
N GLU A 507 45.00 -45.96 -10.31
CA GLU A 507 46.01 -44.97 -10.69
C GLU A 507 46.39 -44.13 -9.48
N PHE A 508 47.70 -44.02 -9.23
CA PHE A 508 48.27 -43.09 -8.26
C PHE A 508 48.64 -41.78 -8.97
N VAL A 509 48.14 -40.67 -8.44
CA VAL A 509 48.43 -39.30 -8.87
C VAL A 509 49.07 -38.57 -7.71
N ALA A 510 50.29 -38.04 -7.91
CA ALA A 510 51.11 -37.41 -6.86
C ALA A 510 51.27 -38.25 -5.57
N GLY A 511 51.15 -39.58 -5.66
CA GLY A 511 51.21 -40.51 -4.53
C GLY A 511 49.88 -40.75 -3.78
N GLN A 512 48.74 -40.35 -4.35
CA GLN A 512 47.40 -40.63 -3.82
C GLN A 512 46.56 -41.43 -4.82
N ALA A 513 45.72 -42.35 -4.32
CA ALA A 513 44.73 -43.11 -5.09
C ALA A 513 43.53 -43.50 -4.22
N SER A 514 42.50 -44.09 -4.82
CA SER A 514 41.34 -44.66 -4.10
C SER A 514 40.87 -45.96 -4.75
N VAL A 515 40.33 -46.88 -3.95
CA VAL A 515 39.65 -48.12 -4.40
C VAL A 515 38.13 -48.00 -4.26
N ARG A 516 37.38 -48.88 -4.94
CA ARG A 516 35.90 -48.83 -4.99
C ARG A 516 35.21 -49.05 -3.63
N TYR A 517 35.81 -49.79 -2.72
CA TYR A 517 35.23 -50.17 -1.42
C TYR A 517 36.22 -49.99 -0.26
N PRO A 518 35.76 -49.67 0.97
CA PRO A 518 36.63 -49.56 2.15
C PRO A 518 37.45 -50.83 2.40
N ILE A 519 38.77 -50.67 2.58
CA ILE A 519 39.71 -51.76 2.81
C ILE A 519 39.67 -52.20 4.27
N THR A 520 39.28 -53.45 4.51
CA THR A 520 39.45 -54.11 5.81
C THR A 520 40.89 -54.63 5.99
N ARG A 521 41.53 -55.08 4.90
CA ARG A 521 42.93 -55.57 4.87
C ARG A 521 43.44 -55.70 3.44
N ILE A 522 44.69 -55.32 3.18
CA ILE A 522 45.38 -55.65 1.91
C ILE A 522 45.81 -57.13 1.92
N VAL A 523 45.55 -57.82 0.82
CA VAL A 523 45.99 -59.21 0.55
C VAL A 523 47.25 -59.22 -0.31
N SER A 524 47.29 -58.39 -1.35
CA SER A 524 48.48 -58.15 -2.17
C SER A 524 48.43 -56.76 -2.82
N ALA A 525 49.58 -56.21 -3.16
CA ALA A 525 49.70 -54.95 -3.90
C ALA A 525 50.94 -55.03 -4.80
N VAL A 526 50.78 -54.74 -6.10
CA VAL A 526 51.83 -54.90 -7.12
C VAL A 526 51.83 -53.69 -8.06
N TRP A 527 52.88 -52.89 -7.99
CA TRP A 527 53.13 -51.79 -8.94
C TRP A 527 53.35 -52.33 -10.36
N ARG A 528 52.79 -51.64 -11.36
CA ARG A 528 52.94 -51.99 -12.79
C ARG A 528 53.94 -51.10 -13.53
N HIS A 529 54.24 -49.93 -13.00
CA HIS A 529 55.16 -48.95 -13.60
C HIS A 529 56.24 -48.53 -12.59
N ALA A 530 56.18 -47.32 -12.03
CA ALA A 530 57.08 -46.90 -10.96
C ALA A 530 56.68 -47.57 -9.63
N ASP A 531 57.65 -48.02 -8.86
CA ASP A 531 57.44 -48.41 -7.46
C ASP A 531 57.44 -47.14 -6.60
N LEU A 532 56.28 -46.82 -5.99
CA LEU A 532 56.12 -45.67 -5.09
C LEU A 532 56.30 -46.08 -3.60
N GLY A 533 56.82 -47.29 -3.38
CA GLY A 533 57.11 -47.89 -2.09
C GLY A 533 55.88 -48.41 -1.36
N ALA A 534 55.91 -48.31 -0.03
CA ALA A 534 54.86 -48.81 0.85
C ALA A 534 53.56 -48.00 0.71
N ILE A 535 52.42 -48.66 0.92
CA ILE A 535 51.09 -48.08 0.81
C ILE A 535 50.47 -47.99 2.21
N THR A 536 49.99 -46.81 2.58
CA THR A 536 49.16 -46.56 3.76
C THR A 536 47.70 -46.42 3.33
N VAL A 537 46.79 -46.92 4.16
CA VAL A 537 45.35 -47.03 3.88
C VAL A 537 44.57 -46.17 4.87
N ASP A 538 43.61 -45.39 4.38
CA ASP A 538 42.53 -44.82 5.19
C ASP A 538 41.18 -45.06 4.49
N GLN A 539 40.41 -46.03 5.00
CA GLN A 539 39.15 -46.51 4.43
C GLN A 539 39.30 -46.95 2.96
N SER A 540 38.80 -46.16 2.00
CA SER A 540 38.89 -46.35 0.55
C SER A 540 40.14 -45.69 -0.07
N ASN A 541 40.81 -44.80 0.65
CA ASN A 541 41.94 -44.01 0.17
C ASN A 541 43.28 -44.72 0.40
N LEU A 542 44.20 -44.52 -0.55
CA LEU A 542 45.55 -45.06 -0.55
C LEU A 542 46.57 -43.93 -0.71
N SER A 543 47.61 -43.95 0.11
CA SER A 543 48.76 -43.04 -0.02
C SER A 543 50.06 -43.85 -0.13
N SER A 544 50.94 -43.47 -1.06
CA SER A 544 52.25 -44.12 -1.24
C SER A 544 53.37 -43.36 -0.53
N SER A 545 54.37 -44.09 -0.04
CA SER A 545 55.52 -43.52 0.68
C SER A 545 56.38 -42.55 -0.14
N VAL A 546 56.30 -42.62 -1.48
CA VAL A 546 56.91 -41.69 -2.42
C VAL A 546 55.80 -40.99 -3.22
N PRO A 547 55.80 -39.65 -3.34
CA PRO A 547 54.87 -38.95 -4.22
C PRO A 547 55.28 -39.15 -5.69
N GLY A 548 54.34 -39.59 -6.53
CA GLY A 548 54.61 -39.86 -7.94
C GLY A 548 53.39 -40.37 -8.71
N TYR A 549 53.61 -40.84 -9.92
CA TYR A 549 52.58 -41.39 -10.81
C TYR A 549 52.86 -42.85 -11.12
N SER A 550 51.87 -43.73 -10.95
CA SER A 550 52.00 -45.16 -11.27
C SER A 550 50.63 -45.86 -11.30
N LEU A 551 50.60 -47.08 -11.84
CA LEU A 551 49.45 -47.98 -11.73
C LEU A 551 49.74 -49.08 -10.70
N LEU A 552 48.81 -49.31 -9.79
CA LEU A 552 48.87 -50.38 -8.79
C LEU A 552 47.77 -51.41 -9.09
N VAL A 553 48.12 -52.70 -9.10
CA VAL A 553 47.13 -53.78 -8.97
C VAL A 553 47.08 -54.20 -7.51
N ILE A 554 45.93 -54.02 -6.87
CA ILE A 554 45.70 -54.29 -5.45
C ILE A 554 44.63 -55.37 -5.30
N THR A 555 44.91 -56.38 -4.48
CA THR A 555 43.92 -57.34 -3.99
C THR A 555 43.70 -57.07 -2.51
N TYR A 556 42.46 -56.87 -2.10
CA TYR A 556 42.12 -56.50 -0.73
C TYR A 556 40.82 -57.16 -0.27
N THR A 557 40.63 -57.27 1.04
CA THR A 557 39.33 -57.67 1.60
C THR A 557 38.53 -56.44 2.02
N THR A 558 37.26 -56.39 1.64
CA THR A 558 36.26 -55.43 2.14
C THR A 558 35.18 -56.16 2.94
N THR A 559 34.38 -55.44 3.72
CA THR A 559 33.29 -56.01 4.53
C THR A 559 32.05 -55.16 4.37
N SER A 560 30.94 -55.75 3.93
CA SER A 560 29.63 -55.12 3.85
C SER A 560 28.66 -55.66 4.89
N LEU A 561 27.61 -54.90 5.19
CA LEU A 561 26.35 -55.44 5.69
C LEU A 561 25.49 -55.84 4.49
N ASP A 562 24.98 -57.06 4.49
CA ASP A 562 24.12 -57.58 3.44
C ASP A 562 22.68 -57.79 3.97
N TRP A 563 21.70 -57.48 3.11
CA TRP A 563 20.29 -57.79 3.31
C TRP A 563 19.72 -58.45 2.04
N ARG A 564 18.81 -59.41 2.22
CA ARG A 564 17.95 -59.95 1.17
C ARG A 564 16.64 -59.17 1.19
N VAL A 565 16.23 -58.65 0.04
CA VAL A 565 14.99 -57.90 -0.12
C VAL A 565 14.08 -58.66 -1.09
N HIS A 566 12.78 -58.72 -0.78
CA HIS A 566 11.74 -59.15 -1.70
C HIS A 566 10.78 -57.98 -1.96
N LEU A 567 10.61 -57.62 -3.23
CA LEU A 567 9.69 -56.57 -3.68
C LEU A 567 8.27 -57.13 -3.86
N ASP A 568 7.26 -56.31 -3.62
CA ASP A 568 5.84 -56.66 -3.79
C ASP A 568 5.26 -56.14 -5.12
N ALA A 569 5.91 -55.14 -5.73
CA ALA A 569 5.54 -54.55 -7.02
C ALA A 569 6.78 -54.19 -7.86
N ASP A 570 6.59 -53.90 -9.15
CA ASP A 570 7.68 -53.49 -10.05
C ASP A 570 7.89 -51.98 -9.94
N GLU A 571 8.81 -51.59 -9.05
CA GLU A 571 9.02 -50.20 -8.65
C GLU A 571 10.51 -49.89 -8.39
N ASP A 572 10.88 -48.61 -8.57
CA ASP A 572 12.20 -48.10 -8.23
C ASP A 572 12.31 -47.81 -6.73
N VAL A 573 12.59 -48.87 -5.96
CA VAL A 573 12.84 -48.76 -4.51
C VAL A 573 14.19 -48.10 -4.22
N GLN A 574 14.16 -46.95 -3.54
CA GLN A 574 15.35 -46.41 -2.88
C GLN A 574 15.54 -47.12 -1.53
N PHE A 575 16.76 -47.57 -1.28
CA PHE A 575 17.19 -48.13 0.01
C PHE A 575 18.02 -47.11 0.79
N VAL A 576 17.82 -47.04 2.10
CA VAL A 576 18.41 -46.02 2.98
C VAL A 576 18.90 -46.68 4.27
N LEU A 577 20.07 -46.27 4.75
CA LEU A 577 20.60 -46.68 6.04
C LEU A 577 20.07 -45.81 7.18
N VAL A 578 19.82 -46.44 8.33
CA VAL A 578 19.40 -45.79 9.58
C VAL A 578 20.26 -46.35 10.71
N ASP A 579 20.91 -45.47 11.46
CA ASP A 579 21.74 -45.85 12.61
C ASP A 579 20.87 -46.26 13.81
N VAL A 580 21.43 -47.07 14.72
CA VAL A 580 20.73 -47.72 15.86
C VAL A 580 21.38 -47.36 17.19
#